data_AF-A0A8H4RH28-F1
#
_entry.id   AF-A0A8H4RH28-F1
#
_cell.length_a   1.000
_cell.length_b   1.000
_cell.length_c   1.000
_cell.angle_alpha   90.00
_cell.angle_beta   90.00
_cell.angle_gamma   90.00
#
_symmetry.space_group_name_H-M   'P 1'
#
loop_
_entity.id
_entity.type
_entity.pdbx_description
1 polymer ?
#
loop_
_entity_poly.entity_id
_entity_poly.type
_entity_poly.pdbx_seq_one_letter_code
_entity_poly.pdbx_strand_id
1 'polypeptide(L)'
;MVQIFTLFGALSLASSATAWNYRTNTQAKISLFEASPVSRASSRSLTDLDCGASKPSTEITLPVDNCLWGDYFLVKNFKITQYPECASGQPAVAFFYSTTSCTGSPTFRSDESAISLNDRCLFGNSPQRWSMVFRCGSLKTQAVLKGRFQQAIPPPSSKKLMAPKMKATGGVVTPYFSYDCTINKPKEPTYLPADTCLPLEVGHGIYIHEPVICGNGKAALAQTYEDSECQRSLAWLGTDAFSSEYFASINKRCHTTNARSMAFTCGPESEMKMADEKPVKFAAVEQLVVLTSHKASPKPAPKLISPPVLLGVPAAAPARPKTEMKTGNGLQWEEKKNQFTIEFDSSMSSSPKKASTSRIGAQGGTIQPYYLENCKNDRAQAPLIKPVDTCVWTFMWKSLRVKTPAICPNGTQALFATYSRPGCKSTDLTSFGDIPSAFTDTCGDIENIDSVAFWCEGLPASEIGNKGSIGGFIKIILIILLVVVLMIALSILSCCLKGAKMMQQGNVLWERISALFGKKEGEIQL
;
A
#
# COMPACT_ATOMS: atom_id res chain seq x y z
N MET A 1 -32.37 17.45 58.36
CA MET A 1 -32.27 16.35 57.37
C MET A 1 -33.38 16.34 56.31
N VAL A 2 -34.51 17.04 56.51
CA VAL A 2 -35.63 17.07 55.54
C VAL A 2 -35.47 18.12 54.42
N GLN A 3 -34.63 19.14 54.59
CA GLN A 3 -34.40 20.19 53.59
C GLN A 3 -33.42 19.83 52.46
N ILE A 4 -32.69 18.71 52.54
CA ILE A 4 -31.75 18.29 51.48
C ILE A 4 -32.49 17.57 50.35
N PHE A 5 -33.57 16.83 50.66
CA PHE A 5 -34.33 16.08 49.65
C PHE A 5 -35.17 16.98 48.72
N THR A 6 -35.64 18.14 49.20
CA THR A 6 -36.35 19.11 48.35
C THR A 6 -35.43 19.85 47.38
N LEU A 7 -34.15 20.03 47.72
CA LEU A 7 -33.17 20.62 46.79
C LEU A 7 -32.80 19.64 45.66
N PHE A 8 -32.68 18.33 45.95
CA PHE A 8 -32.44 17.32 44.91
C PHE A 8 -33.65 17.09 43.99
N GLY A 9 -34.88 17.25 44.50
CA GLY A 9 -36.10 17.20 43.68
C GLY A 9 -36.21 18.34 42.67
N ALA A 10 -35.82 19.56 43.06
CA ALA A 10 -35.86 20.73 42.17
C ALA A 10 -34.75 20.72 41.10
N LEU A 11 -33.55 20.20 41.42
CA LEU A 11 -32.46 20.03 40.45
C LEU A 11 -32.74 18.92 39.40
N SER A 12 -33.59 17.95 39.72
CA SER A 12 -33.99 16.90 38.78
C SER A 12 -34.98 17.36 37.71
N LEU A 13 -35.65 18.50 37.89
CA LEU A 13 -36.58 19.08 36.90
C LEU A 13 -35.93 20.18 36.04
N ALA A 14 -34.87 20.84 36.52
CA ALA A 14 -34.10 21.81 35.74
C ALA A 14 -33.10 21.18 34.74
N SER A 15 -32.89 19.86 34.79
CA SER A 15 -31.96 19.12 33.92
C SER A 15 -32.62 18.52 32.66
N SER A 16 -33.94 18.65 32.48
CA SER A 16 -34.67 18.09 31.31
C SER A 16 -34.99 19.10 30.19
N ALA A 17 -34.56 20.37 30.30
CA ALA A 17 -34.88 21.40 29.31
C ALA A 17 -33.70 21.83 28.41
N THR A 18 -32.56 21.14 28.45
CA THR A 18 -31.64 21.15 27.30
C THR A 18 -32.02 20.01 26.38
N ALA A 19 -33.18 20.15 25.72
CA ALA A 19 -33.40 19.48 24.45
C ALA A 19 -32.35 20.06 23.49
N TRP A 20 -31.13 19.52 23.54
CA TRP A 20 -30.13 19.72 22.52
C TRP A 20 -30.85 19.35 21.23
N ASN A 21 -31.11 20.35 20.39
CA ASN A 21 -31.58 20.14 19.04
C ASN A 21 -30.53 19.22 18.40
N TYR A 22 -30.78 17.92 18.41
CA TYR A 22 -29.90 16.93 17.80
C TYR A 22 -29.96 17.19 16.32
N ARG A 23 -29.07 18.07 15.86
CA ARG A 23 -28.90 18.38 14.46
C ARG A 23 -28.53 17.07 13.79
N THR A 24 -29.41 16.56 12.95
CA THR A 24 -29.11 15.36 12.15
C THR A 24 -27.89 15.67 11.28
N ASN A 25 -26.95 14.74 11.17
CA ASN A 25 -25.80 14.90 10.29
C ASN A 25 -26.29 15.27 8.89
N THR A 26 -25.71 16.31 8.29
CA THR A 26 -25.99 16.61 6.89
C THR A 26 -25.22 15.62 6.03
N GLN A 27 -25.81 15.20 4.91
CA GLN A 27 -25.18 14.24 4.01
C GLN A 27 -24.30 14.99 3.00
N ALA A 28 -23.21 14.36 2.57
CA ALA A 28 -22.37 14.91 1.54
C ALA A 28 -23.10 14.86 0.19
N LYS A 29 -22.88 15.85 -0.68
CA LYS A 29 -23.24 15.77 -2.09
C LYS A 29 -21.99 15.72 -2.94
N ILE A 30 -21.95 14.76 -3.85
CA ILE A 30 -20.81 14.46 -4.69
C ILE A 30 -21.29 14.43 -6.13
N SER A 31 -20.67 15.20 -7.00
CA SER A 31 -20.88 15.11 -8.45
C SER A 31 -19.79 14.24 -9.07
N LEU A 32 -20.21 13.15 -9.71
CA LEU A 32 -19.35 12.32 -10.55
C LEU A 32 -19.51 12.73 -12.01
N PHE A 33 -18.40 12.88 -12.71
CA PHE A 33 -18.37 13.11 -14.15
C PHE A 33 -17.88 11.85 -14.86
N GLU A 34 -17.87 11.89 -16.18
CA GLU A 34 -17.37 10.80 -17.02
C GLU A 34 -15.99 10.30 -16.57
N ALA A 35 -15.85 8.97 -16.46
CA ALA A 35 -14.60 8.35 -16.01
C ALA A 35 -13.44 8.65 -16.96
N SER A 36 -12.28 8.97 -16.40
CA SER A 36 -11.06 9.12 -17.19
C SER A 36 -10.55 7.72 -17.61
N PRO A 37 -10.19 7.50 -18.88
CA PRO A 37 -9.56 6.25 -19.32
C PRO A 37 -8.09 6.15 -18.88
N VAL A 38 -7.50 7.26 -18.40
CA VAL A 38 -6.10 7.33 -18.00
C VAL A 38 -5.97 7.66 -16.52
N SER A 39 -5.00 7.05 -15.86
CA SER A 39 -4.69 7.22 -14.43
C SER A 39 -4.05 8.56 -14.09
N ARG A 40 -3.57 9.31 -15.10
CA ARG A 40 -2.77 10.52 -14.90
C ARG A 40 -3.36 11.71 -15.65
N ALA A 41 -3.67 12.77 -14.91
CA ALA A 41 -3.84 14.07 -15.53
C ALA A 41 -2.50 14.52 -16.10
N SER A 42 -2.46 14.87 -17.39
CA SER A 42 -1.32 15.59 -17.96
C SER A 42 -1.08 16.83 -17.11
N SER A 43 0.12 16.96 -16.52
CA SER A 43 0.49 17.93 -15.47
C SER A 43 0.45 19.41 -15.88
N ARG A 44 -0.22 19.74 -16.97
CA ARG A 44 -0.29 21.09 -17.51
C ARG A 44 -1.40 21.85 -16.77
N SER A 45 -0.97 22.52 -15.71
CA SER A 45 -1.65 23.60 -14.99
C SER A 45 -2.55 23.21 -13.81
N LEU A 46 -2.06 23.51 -12.59
CA LEU A 46 -2.80 23.49 -11.33
C LEU A 46 -3.98 24.49 -11.29
N THR A 47 -4.07 25.39 -12.28
CA THR A 47 -5.18 26.35 -12.40
C THR A 47 -6.40 25.78 -13.11
N ASP A 48 -6.27 24.62 -13.78
CA ASP A 48 -7.37 23.97 -14.51
C ASP A 48 -8.08 22.92 -13.63
N LEU A 49 -8.66 23.41 -12.54
CA LEU A 49 -9.39 22.66 -11.50
C LEU A 49 -10.87 22.44 -11.83
N ASP A 50 -11.31 22.81 -13.03
CA ASP A 50 -12.69 22.61 -13.46
C ASP A 50 -12.87 21.14 -13.89
N CYS A 51 -13.96 20.51 -13.42
CA CYS A 51 -14.40 19.18 -13.88
C CYS A 51 -14.94 19.24 -15.31
N GLY A 52 -15.05 20.46 -15.86
CA GLY A 52 -15.75 20.78 -17.07
C GLY A 52 -17.22 20.92 -16.74
N ALA A 53 -17.63 22.08 -16.21
CA ALA A 53 -18.99 22.38 -15.77
C ALA A 53 -20.10 22.11 -16.82
N SER A 54 -19.73 21.95 -18.11
CA SER A 54 -20.64 21.59 -19.21
C SER A 54 -20.87 20.08 -19.40
N LYS A 55 -20.19 19.21 -18.64
CA LYS A 55 -20.30 17.76 -18.79
C LYS A 55 -21.48 17.19 -17.99
N PRO A 56 -22.12 16.11 -18.49
CA PRO A 56 -23.09 15.38 -17.71
C PRO A 56 -22.44 14.87 -16.42
N SER A 57 -23.15 15.03 -15.31
CA SER A 57 -22.74 14.54 -14.00
C SER A 57 -23.84 13.67 -13.38
N THR A 58 -23.45 12.75 -12.52
CA THR A 58 -24.35 12.01 -11.63
C THR A 58 -24.11 12.51 -10.21
N GLU A 59 -25.17 12.98 -9.56
CA GLU A 59 -25.10 13.44 -8.17
C GLU A 59 -25.35 12.25 -7.22
N ILE A 60 -24.45 12.09 -6.25
CA ILE A 60 -24.51 11.08 -5.21
C ILE A 60 -24.63 11.78 -3.88
N THR A 61 -25.59 11.34 -3.08
CA THR A 61 -25.68 11.76 -1.68
C THR A 61 -25.07 10.68 -0.80
N LEU A 62 -24.07 11.04 0.02
CA LEU A 62 -23.31 10.11 0.85
C LEU A 62 -23.43 10.48 2.33
N PRO A 63 -24.13 9.69 3.16
CA PRO A 63 -24.15 9.88 4.61
C PRO A 63 -22.77 9.73 5.25
N VAL A 64 -22.57 10.37 6.40
CA VAL A 64 -21.41 10.13 7.27
C VAL A 64 -21.36 8.64 7.66
N ASP A 65 -20.15 8.09 7.71
CA ASP A 65 -19.85 6.68 8.00
C ASP A 65 -20.38 5.67 6.96
N ASN A 66 -20.74 6.14 5.75
CA ASN A 66 -20.97 5.28 4.60
C ASN A 66 -19.75 5.30 3.65
N CYS A 67 -19.34 4.11 3.22
CA CYS A 67 -18.23 3.96 2.28
C CYS A 67 -18.72 4.11 0.83
N LEU A 68 -18.20 5.11 0.13
CA LEU A 68 -18.35 5.24 -1.33
C LEU A 68 -17.13 4.64 -2.02
N TRP A 69 -17.30 3.83 -3.05
CA TRP A 69 -16.19 3.17 -3.74
C TRP A 69 -16.36 3.10 -5.25
N GLY A 70 -15.26 3.03 -5.98
CA GLY A 70 -15.26 2.89 -7.44
C GLY A 70 -14.09 2.05 -7.95
N ASP A 71 -14.24 1.50 -9.15
CA ASP A 71 -13.20 0.75 -9.87
C ASP A 71 -12.86 1.44 -11.21
N TYR A 72 -12.56 2.74 -11.13
CA TYR A 72 -12.12 3.62 -12.21
C TYR A 72 -11.28 4.76 -11.63
N PHE A 73 -10.46 5.40 -12.47
CA PHE A 73 -9.57 6.48 -12.02
C PHE A 73 -10.33 7.76 -11.62
N LEU A 74 -10.01 8.33 -10.46
CA LEU A 74 -10.46 9.67 -10.03
C LEU A 74 -9.59 10.79 -10.62
N VAL A 75 -9.68 11.01 -11.93
CA VAL A 75 -8.94 12.07 -12.61
C VAL A 75 -9.93 13.08 -13.21
N LYS A 76 -10.07 14.26 -12.57
CA LYS A 76 -10.96 15.35 -13.01
C LYS A 76 -12.43 14.95 -13.19
N ASN A 77 -12.89 13.93 -12.48
CA ASN A 77 -14.23 13.35 -12.61
C ASN A 77 -14.98 13.19 -11.28
N PHE A 78 -14.49 13.84 -10.23
CA PHE A 78 -15.06 13.74 -8.89
C PHE A 78 -15.01 15.10 -8.21
N LYS A 79 -16.15 15.59 -7.74
CA LYS A 79 -16.28 16.88 -7.05
C LYS A 79 -17.18 16.77 -5.84
N ILE A 80 -16.75 17.26 -4.69
CA ILE A 80 -17.59 17.38 -3.49
C ILE A 80 -18.31 18.72 -3.58
N THR A 81 -19.60 18.71 -3.92
CA THR A 81 -20.42 19.92 -4.06
C THR A 81 -20.99 20.40 -2.73
N GLN A 82 -21.20 19.48 -1.79
CA GLN A 82 -21.61 19.81 -0.43
C GLN A 82 -20.86 18.93 0.56
N TYR A 83 -20.14 19.57 1.48
CA TYR A 83 -19.43 18.89 2.55
C TYR A 83 -20.39 18.55 3.71
N PRO A 84 -20.35 17.35 4.30
CA PRO A 84 -21.22 17.01 5.41
C PRO A 84 -20.76 17.65 6.72
N GLU A 85 -21.73 18.05 7.55
CA GLU A 85 -21.56 18.54 8.91
C GLU A 85 -21.98 17.46 9.90
N CYS A 86 -21.16 17.30 10.93
CA CYS A 86 -21.45 16.46 12.07
C CYS A 86 -22.55 17.06 12.95
N ALA A 87 -23.19 16.25 13.78
CA ALA A 87 -24.19 16.70 14.76
C ALA A 87 -23.65 17.76 15.72
N SER A 88 -22.33 17.81 15.91
CA SER A 88 -21.62 18.84 16.67
C SER A 88 -21.48 20.19 15.95
N GLY A 89 -21.89 20.28 14.68
CA GLY A 89 -21.67 21.44 13.81
C GLY A 89 -20.26 21.52 13.22
N GLN A 90 -19.37 20.57 13.53
CA GLN A 90 -18.04 20.51 12.93
C GLN A 90 -18.08 19.88 11.53
N PRO A 91 -17.23 20.30 10.59
CA PRO A 91 -17.10 19.62 9.30
C PRO A 91 -16.59 18.19 9.51
N ALA A 92 -17.10 17.25 8.73
CA ALA A 92 -16.56 15.89 8.75
C ALA A 92 -15.11 15.86 8.24
N VAL A 93 -14.42 14.75 8.44
CA VAL A 93 -13.12 14.48 7.81
C VAL A 93 -13.33 13.47 6.69
N ALA A 94 -12.85 13.78 5.49
CA ALA A 94 -12.85 12.85 4.35
C ALA A 94 -11.57 12.00 4.39
N PHE A 95 -11.75 10.68 4.30
CA PHE A 95 -10.68 9.70 4.20
C PHE A 95 -10.77 9.01 2.85
N PHE A 96 -9.64 8.89 2.13
CA PHE A 96 -9.55 8.15 0.88
C PHE A 96 -8.63 6.94 1.05
N TYR A 97 -8.95 5.86 0.37
CA TYR A 97 -8.22 4.59 0.43
C TYR A 97 -7.97 4.08 -1.00
N SER A 98 -6.88 3.34 -1.17
CA SER A 98 -6.55 2.61 -2.41
C SER A 98 -7.25 1.25 -2.53
N THR A 99 -8.25 0.99 -1.69
CA THR A 99 -9.07 -0.22 -1.67
C THR A 99 -10.53 0.14 -1.92
N THR A 100 -11.41 -0.82 -2.19
CA THR A 100 -12.85 -0.59 -2.39
C THR A 100 -13.69 -0.72 -1.11
N SER A 101 -13.05 -0.93 0.05
CA SER A 101 -13.72 -1.30 1.30
C SER A 101 -13.63 -0.26 2.42
N CYS A 102 -13.04 0.92 2.19
CA CYS A 102 -12.75 1.93 3.22
C CYS A 102 -12.03 1.33 4.45
N THR A 103 -11.12 0.39 4.21
CA THR A 103 -10.32 -0.30 5.22
C THR A 103 -8.83 -0.08 5.00
N GLY A 104 -8.04 -0.24 6.06
CA GLY A 104 -6.59 -0.06 6.03
C GLY A 104 -6.19 1.38 6.34
N SER A 105 -4.98 1.75 5.92
CA SER A 105 -4.46 3.10 6.08
C SER A 105 -4.99 4.01 4.96
N PRO A 106 -5.57 5.19 5.28
CA PRO A 106 -6.01 6.13 4.27
C PRO A 106 -4.81 6.71 3.52
N THR A 107 -4.91 6.85 2.20
CA THR A 107 -3.92 7.50 1.34
C THR A 107 -4.02 9.02 1.39
N PHE A 108 -5.19 9.56 1.74
CA PHE A 108 -5.42 10.99 1.91
C PHE A 108 -6.42 11.28 3.03
N ARG A 109 -6.20 12.41 3.70
CA ARG A 109 -7.08 12.95 4.75
C ARG A 109 -7.28 14.46 4.58
N SER A 110 -8.54 14.90 4.63
CA SER A 110 -8.87 16.31 4.42
C SER A 110 -8.40 17.23 5.56
N ASP A 111 -8.29 16.73 6.79
CA ASP A 111 -7.89 17.51 7.96
C ASP A 111 -6.38 17.69 8.09
N GLU A 112 -5.59 16.86 7.41
CA GLU A 112 -4.12 16.96 7.34
C GLU A 112 -3.64 17.75 6.11
N SER A 113 -4.56 18.11 5.21
CA SER A 113 -4.27 18.86 3.99
C SER A 113 -4.62 20.33 4.13
N ALA A 114 -3.77 21.22 3.60
CA ALA A 114 -4.07 22.64 3.48
C ALA A 114 -5.15 22.93 2.41
N ILE A 115 -5.53 21.94 1.60
CA ILE A 115 -6.43 22.10 0.47
C ILE A 115 -7.86 21.76 0.90
N SER A 116 -8.74 22.76 0.87
CA SER A 116 -10.19 22.53 0.98
C SER A 116 -10.67 21.75 -0.23
N LEU A 117 -11.36 20.62 0.01
CA LEU A 117 -11.96 19.82 -1.05
C LEU A 117 -13.31 20.36 -1.52
N ASN A 118 -13.90 21.32 -0.80
CA ASN A 118 -15.22 21.82 -1.10
C ASN A 118 -15.23 22.57 -2.44
N ASP A 119 -16.17 22.20 -3.31
CA ASP A 119 -16.33 22.75 -4.66
C ASP A 119 -15.09 22.64 -5.56
N ARG A 120 -14.16 21.71 -5.23
CA ARG A 120 -12.98 21.41 -6.05
C ARG A 120 -13.08 20.03 -6.67
N CYS A 121 -12.63 19.95 -7.91
CA CYS A 121 -12.47 18.68 -8.58
C CYS A 121 -11.22 17.98 -8.05
N LEU A 122 -11.35 16.74 -7.64
CA LEU A 122 -10.19 15.95 -7.27
C LEU A 122 -9.30 15.76 -8.50
N PHE A 123 -8.05 16.16 -8.34
CA PHE A 123 -7.00 16.06 -9.35
C PHE A 123 -5.80 15.39 -8.71
N GLY A 124 -5.20 14.42 -9.39
CA GLY A 124 -4.04 13.70 -8.87
C GLY A 124 -3.88 12.32 -9.50
N ASN A 125 -2.90 11.59 -9.00
CA ASN A 125 -2.78 10.16 -9.28
C ASN A 125 -3.82 9.44 -8.41
N SER A 126 -4.88 8.93 -9.04
CA SER A 126 -5.83 8.04 -8.38
C SER A 126 -5.50 6.61 -8.76
N PRO A 127 -5.55 5.66 -7.81
CA PRO A 127 -5.61 4.25 -8.17
C PRO A 127 -6.89 3.95 -8.95
N GLN A 128 -6.89 2.84 -9.68
CA GLN A 128 -8.09 2.35 -10.38
C GLN A 128 -9.17 1.99 -9.36
N ARG A 129 -8.78 1.33 -8.27
CA ARG A 129 -9.65 0.98 -7.16
C ARG A 129 -9.50 2.00 -6.05
N TRP A 130 -10.61 2.58 -5.63
CA TRP A 130 -10.59 3.56 -4.57
C TRP A 130 -11.86 3.47 -3.74
N SER A 131 -11.79 3.99 -2.53
CA SER A 131 -12.95 4.23 -1.69
C SER A 131 -12.73 5.43 -0.80
N MET A 132 -13.83 6.01 -0.32
CA MET A 132 -13.82 7.14 0.59
C MET A 132 -14.97 7.09 1.59
N VAL A 133 -14.76 7.74 2.73
CA VAL A 133 -15.80 7.89 3.76
C VAL A 133 -15.62 9.24 4.45
N PHE A 134 -16.74 9.89 4.78
CA PHE A 134 -16.75 11.04 5.69
C PHE A 134 -16.99 10.57 7.11
N ARG A 135 -16.23 11.07 8.08
CA ARG A 135 -16.40 10.72 9.50
C ARG A 135 -16.45 11.92 10.40
N CYS A 136 -17.21 11.78 11.48
CA CYS A 136 -17.27 12.74 12.57
C CYS A 136 -16.27 12.35 13.66
N GLY A 137 -15.11 13.02 13.68
CA GLY A 137 -14.05 12.81 14.67
C GLY A 137 -12.71 12.38 14.07
N SER A 138 -11.69 12.31 14.92
CA SER A 138 -10.29 12.05 14.55
C SER A 138 -9.88 10.57 14.59
N LEU A 139 -10.82 9.65 14.83
CA LEU A 139 -10.53 8.23 15.02
C LEU A 139 -10.19 7.55 13.68
N LYS A 140 -8.89 7.26 13.49
CA LYS A 140 -8.32 6.71 12.25
C LYS A 140 -8.73 5.27 11.93
N THR A 141 -9.26 4.50 12.88
CA THR A 141 -9.23 3.01 12.80
C THR A 141 -10.55 2.27 12.93
N GLN A 142 -11.70 2.94 12.93
CA GLN A 142 -12.95 2.16 12.92
C GLN A 142 -13.20 1.58 11.53
N ALA A 143 -13.37 0.27 11.40
CA ALA A 143 -13.88 -0.30 10.16
C ALA A 143 -15.29 0.25 9.89
N VAL A 144 -15.63 0.53 8.63
CA VAL A 144 -17.01 0.88 8.29
C VAL A 144 -17.91 -0.31 8.65
N LEU A 145 -19.04 -0.04 9.32
CA LEU A 145 -19.98 -1.09 9.70
C LEU A 145 -20.43 -1.87 8.46
N LYS A 146 -20.46 -3.20 8.58
CA LYS A 146 -20.87 -4.11 7.50
C LYS A 146 -22.25 -3.67 6.95
N GLY A 147 -22.34 -3.48 5.64
CA GLY A 147 -23.60 -3.10 4.95
C GLY A 147 -23.75 -1.62 4.59
N ARG A 148 -22.76 -0.76 4.88
CA ARG A 148 -22.78 0.66 4.50
C ARG A 148 -21.84 0.97 3.34
N PHE A 149 -22.09 0.35 2.19
CA PHE A 149 -21.31 0.52 0.97
C PHE A 149 -22.19 1.04 -0.16
N GLN A 150 -21.71 2.05 -0.87
CA GLN A 150 -22.34 2.61 -2.06
C GLN A 150 -21.31 2.62 -3.18
N GLN A 151 -21.68 2.06 -4.34
CA GLN A 151 -20.82 2.12 -5.51
C GLN A 151 -21.01 3.46 -6.22
N ALA A 152 -19.90 4.12 -6.51
CA ALA A 152 -19.82 5.28 -7.38
C ALA A 152 -19.96 4.81 -8.83
N ILE A 153 -21.03 5.22 -9.51
CA ILE A 153 -21.26 4.92 -10.93
C ILE A 153 -21.17 6.24 -11.69
N PRO A 154 -20.10 6.47 -12.48
CA PRO A 154 -20.00 7.67 -13.29
C PRO A 154 -21.04 7.63 -14.41
N PRO A 155 -21.48 8.80 -14.92
CA PRO A 155 -22.38 8.84 -16.06
C PRO A 155 -21.76 8.11 -17.25
N PRO A 156 -22.58 7.44 -18.09
CA PRO A 156 -22.08 6.74 -19.27
C PRO A 156 -21.33 7.73 -20.15
N SER A 157 -20.17 7.29 -20.66
CA SER A 157 -19.36 8.09 -21.58
C SER A 157 -20.21 8.48 -22.79
N SER A 158 -20.49 9.78 -22.90
CA SER A 158 -21.28 10.35 -24.01
C SER A 158 -20.60 10.13 -25.36
N LYS A 159 -19.29 9.96 -25.34
CA LYS A 159 -18.53 9.43 -26.46
C LYS A 159 -18.66 7.92 -26.37
N LYS A 160 -19.37 7.32 -27.32
CA LYS A 160 -19.12 5.94 -27.70
C LYS A 160 -17.64 5.93 -28.11
N LEU A 161 -16.73 5.71 -27.15
CA LEU A 161 -15.31 5.60 -27.40
C LEU A 161 -15.22 4.35 -28.25
N MET A 162 -15.30 4.53 -29.57
CA MET A 162 -14.49 3.76 -30.48
C MET A 162 -13.10 3.98 -29.91
N ALA A 163 -12.62 3.03 -29.10
CA ALA A 163 -11.28 3.08 -28.56
C ALA A 163 -10.40 3.48 -29.74
N PRO A 164 -9.75 4.65 -29.70
CA PRO A 164 -8.91 5.06 -30.82
C PRO A 164 -8.00 3.86 -31.06
N LYS A 165 -8.02 3.30 -32.27
CA LYS A 165 -7.17 2.16 -32.62
C LYS A 165 -5.74 2.62 -32.40
N MET A 166 -5.23 2.39 -31.20
CA MET A 166 -3.88 2.74 -30.85
C MET A 166 -3.03 1.77 -31.63
N LYS A 167 -2.10 2.32 -32.43
CA LYS A 167 -1.10 1.46 -33.06
C LYS A 167 -0.31 0.81 -31.94
N ALA A 168 -0.14 -0.50 -32.02
CA ALA A 168 0.74 -1.20 -31.12
C ALA A 168 2.14 -0.56 -31.21
N THR A 169 2.80 -0.37 -30.08
CA THR A 169 4.16 0.18 -30.03
C THR A 169 5.09 -0.88 -29.45
N GLY A 170 6.21 -1.13 -30.11
CA GLY A 170 7.30 -1.92 -29.54
C GLY A 170 7.92 -1.23 -28.31
N GLY A 171 8.58 -2.01 -27.47
CA GLY A 171 9.30 -1.55 -26.30
C GLY A 171 10.77 -1.33 -26.60
N VAL A 172 11.49 -0.75 -25.65
CA VAL A 172 12.94 -0.56 -25.75
C VAL A 172 13.58 -1.15 -24.49
N VAL A 173 14.46 -2.12 -24.67
CA VAL A 173 15.11 -2.86 -23.58
C VAL A 173 16.60 -2.91 -23.77
N THR A 174 17.34 -2.84 -22.66
CA THR A 174 18.79 -2.93 -22.65
C THR A 174 19.22 -4.08 -21.74
N PRO A 175 19.76 -5.18 -22.29
CA PRO A 175 20.29 -6.26 -21.48
C PRO A 175 21.65 -5.90 -20.88
N TYR A 176 21.87 -6.28 -19.63
CA TYR A 176 23.09 -6.06 -18.86
C TYR A 176 23.69 -7.38 -18.37
N PHE A 177 25.02 -7.43 -18.36
CA PHE A 177 25.76 -8.54 -17.74
C PHE A 177 25.81 -8.45 -16.21
N SER A 178 25.44 -7.33 -15.59
CA SER A 178 25.31 -7.22 -14.13
C SER A 178 23.86 -7.28 -13.67
N TYR A 179 23.69 -7.72 -12.43
CA TYR A 179 22.40 -7.79 -11.74
C TYR A 179 21.79 -6.41 -11.45
N ASP A 180 22.61 -5.37 -11.34
CA ASP A 180 22.24 -4.01 -10.93
C ASP A 180 22.21 -3.00 -12.09
N CYS A 181 22.50 -3.45 -13.32
CA CYS A 181 22.60 -2.62 -14.52
C CYS A 181 23.61 -1.46 -14.42
N THR A 182 24.68 -1.59 -13.63
CA THR A 182 25.69 -0.53 -13.43
C THR A 182 26.95 -0.66 -14.28
N ILE A 183 27.16 -1.75 -15.02
CA ILE A 183 28.40 -1.94 -15.79
C ILE A 183 28.55 -0.90 -16.93
N ASN A 184 29.77 -0.37 -17.06
CA ASN A 184 30.20 0.71 -17.97
C ASN A 184 30.02 0.46 -19.49
N LYS A 185 29.53 -0.70 -19.93
CA LYS A 185 29.27 -1.00 -21.35
C LYS A 185 27.99 -1.84 -21.51
N PRO A 186 26.80 -1.23 -21.36
CA PRO A 186 25.55 -1.90 -21.74
C PRO A 186 25.61 -2.33 -23.21
N LYS A 187 24.87 -3.39 -23.57
CA LYS A 187 24.52 -3.61 -24.99
C LYS A 187 23.70 -2.41 -25.48
N GLU A 188 23.67 -2.17 -26.79
CA GLU A 188 22.84 -1.08 -27.31
C GLU A 188 21.36 -1.33 -27.00
N PRO A 189 20.58 -0.28 -26.63
CA PRO A 189 19.14 -0.41 -26.45
C PRO A 189 18.50 -1.05 -27.68
N THR A 190 17.77 -2.14 -27.45
CA THR A 190 17.16 -2.95 -28.49
C THR A 190 15.66 -2.66 -28.51
N TYR A 191 15.16 -2.27 -29.68
CA TYR A 191 13.73 -2.18 -29.92
C TYR A 191 13.14 -3.59 -30.01
N LEU A 192 12.14 -3.88 -29.18
CA LEU A 192 11.53 -5.19 -29.06
C LEU A 192 10.02 -5.08 -29.32
N PRO A 193 9.53 -5.52 -30.50
CA PRO A 193 8.10 -5.62 -30.76
C PRO A 193 7.43 -6.62 -29.81
N ALA A 194 6.10 -6.52 -29.67
CA ALA A 194 5.31 -7.56 -29.02
C ALA A 194 5.56 -8.92 -29.69
N ASP A 195 5.51 -9.97 -28.88
CA ASP A 195 5.65 -11.37 -29.26
C ASP A 195 6.97 -11.71 -29.98
N THR A 196 7.96 -10.80 -29.91
CA THR A 196 9.30 -11.03 -30.41
C THR A 196 10.19 -11.50 -29.27
N CYS A 197 10.86 -12.63 -29.47
CA CYS A 197 11.78 -13.19 -28.50
C CYS A 197 13.14 -12.48 -28.59
N LEU A 198 13.62 -11.97 -27.45
CA LEU A 198 14.96 -11.41 -27.31
C LEU A 198 15.85 -12.40 -26.55
N PRO A 199 16.83 -13.05 -27.20
CA PRO A 199 17.80 -13.88 -26.50
C PRO A 199 18.71 -13.02 -25.63
N LEU A 200 18.85 -13.45 -24.37
CA LEU A 200 19.73 -12.85 -23.38
C LEU A 200 21.04 -13.65 -23.39
N GLU A 201 22.01 -13.12 -24.13
CA GLU A 201 23.45 -13.48 -24.26
C GLU A 201 24.23 -13.75 -22.95
N VAL A 202 23.65 -14.34 -21.89
CA VAL A 202 24.22 -14.43 -20.52
C VAL A 202 24.09 -13.11 -19.72
N GLY A 203 22.93 -12.45 -19.82
CA GLY A 203 22.61 -11.25 -19.05
C GLY A 203 22.03 -11.59 -17.68
N HIS A 204 22.46 -10.86 -16.65
CA HIS A 204 21.98 -10.98 -15.27
C HIS A 204 20.96 -9.89 -14.90
N GLY A 205 20.83 -8.86 -15.75
CA GLY A 205 19.91 -7.75 -15.56
C GLY A 205 19.32 -7.26 -16.88
N ILE A 206 18.12 -6.68 -16.82
CA ILE A 206 17.44 -6.08 -17.97
C ILE A 206 16.90 -4.72 -17.53
N TYR A 207 17.23 -3.68 -18.29
CA TYR A 207 16.65 -2.35 -18.10
C TYR A 207 15.57 -2.10 -19.15
N ILE A 208 14.33 -1.85 -18.72
CA ILE A 208 13.21 -1.57 -19.61
C ILE A 208 13.07 -0.04 -19.71
N HIS A 209 13.47 0.53 -20.84
CA HIS A 209 13.38 1.97 -21.10
C HIS A 209 11.95 2.39 -21.46
N GLU A 210 11.28 1.56 -22.25
CA GLU A 210 9.91 1.76 -22.72
C GLU A 210 9.18 0.40 -22.79
N PRO A 211 7.99 0.26 -22.19
CA PRO A 211 7.19 -0.95 -22.32
C PRO A 211 6.51 -1.02 -23.68
N VAL A 212 6.19 -2.24 -24.13
CA VAL A 212 5.33 -2.46 -25.29
C VAL A 212 3.88 -2.10 -24.95
N ILE A 213 3.18 -1.40 -25.84
CA ILE A 213 1.74 -1.14 -25.75
C ILE A 213 1.03 -1.94 -26.85
N CYS A 214 0.07 -2.78 -26.47
CA CYS A 214 -0.73 -3.59 -27.37
C CYS A 214 -1.75 -2.74 -28.16
N GLY A 215 -2.33 -3.30 -29.23
CA GLY A 215 -3.29 -2.58 -30.08
C GLY A 215 -4.58 -2.14 -29.36
N ASN A 216 -4.88 -2.72 -28.20
CA ASN A 216 -5.99 -2.32 -27.33
C ASN A 216 -5.63 -1.17 -26.35
N GLY A 217 -4.40 -0.63 -26.43
CA GLY A 217 -3.90 0.40 -25.54
C GLY A 217 -3.43 -0.09 -24.16
N LYS A 218 -3.54 -1.38 -23.86
CA LYS A 218 -2.97 -1.97 -22.64
C LYS A 218 -1.48 -2.26 -22.84
N ALA A 219 -0.70 -2.15 -21.77
CA ALA A 219 0.71 -2.53 -21.82
C ALA A 219 0.86 -4.06 -21.91
N ALA A 220 1.83 -4.53 -22.69
CA ALA A 220 2.14 -5.94 -22.84
C ALA A 220 2.89 -6.47 -21.63
N LEU A 221 2.69 -7.75 -21.30
CA LEU A 221 3.33 -8.40 -20.16
C LEU A 221 4.78 -8.73 -20.51
N ALA A 222 5.74 -8.30 -19.68
CA ALA A 222 7.13 -8.72 -19.82
C ALA A 222 7.30 -10.12 -19.23
N GLN A 223 7.67 -11.09 -20.06
CA GLN A 223 7.85 -12.49 -19.67
C GLN A 223 9.29 -12.91 -19.90
N THR A 224 9.81 -13.72 -18.97
CA THR A 224 11.15 -14.29 -19.06
C THR A 224 11.11 -15.80 -19.24
N TYR A 225 12.10 -16.32 -19.96
CA TYR A 225 12.13 -17.71 -20.40
C TYR A 225 13.47 -18.38 -20.09
N GLU A 226 13.38 -19.68 -19.87
CA GLU A 226 14.49 -20.56 -19.47
C GLU A 226 15.39 -20.92 -20.66
N ASP A 227 14.82 -20.92 -21.86
CA ASP A 227 15.50 -21.15 -23.14
C ASP A 227 15.68 -19.85 -23.93
N SER A 228 16.46 -19.90 -25.01
CA SER A 228 16.74 -18.76 -25.89
C SER A 228 15.65 -18.50 -26.95
N GLU A 229 14.65 -19.38 -27.06
CA GLU A 229 13.61 -19.38 -28.09
C GLU A 229 12.24 -18.96 -27.56
N CYS A 230 12.16 -18.54 -26.29
CA CYS A 230 10.93 -18.16 -25.59
C CYS A 230 9.85 -19.26 -25.57
N GLN A 231 10.23 -20.54 -25.41
CA GLN A 231 9.27 -21.66 -25.40
C GLN A 231 8.84 -22.08 -23.99
N ARG A 232 9.75 -22.05 -23.01
CA ARG A 232 9.53 -22.48 -21.63
C ARG A 232 9.61 -21.28 -20.70
N SER A 233 8.45 -20.82 -20.25
CA SER A 233 8.35 -19.66 -19.37
C SER A 233 8.88 -19.97 -17.97
N LEU A 234 9.75 -19.10 -17.45
CA LEU A 234 10.27 -19.17 -16.08
C LEU A 234 9.34 -18.46 -15.09
N ALA A 235 9.02 -17.20 -15.39
CA ALA A 235 8.28 -16.31 -14.52
C ALA A 235 7.80 -15.08 -15.29
N TRP A 236 6.82 -14.38 -14.71
CA TRP A 236 6.41 -13.05 -15.16
C TRP A 236 7.28 -12.00 -14.46
N LEU A 237 7.83 -11.03 -15.20
CA LEU A 237 8.48 -9.87 -14.61
C LEU A 237 7.40 -8.95 -14.06
N GLY A 238 6.96 -9.24 -12.83
CA GLY A 238 5.84 -8.62 -12.13
C GLY A 238 4.91 -9.71 -11.59
N THR A 239 4.89 -9.90 -10.27
CA THR A 239 4.27 -11.08 -9.64
C THR A 239 2.76 -11.00 -9.47
N ASP A 240 2.09 -9.89 -9.82
CA ASP A 240 0.68 -9.73 -9.53
C ASP A 240 -0.13 -9.18 -10.72
N ALA A 241 -1.23 -9.87 -10.98
CA ALA A 241 -2.19 -9.67 -12.06
C ALA A 241 -2.56 -8.20 -12.35
N PHE A 242 -2.48 -7.83 -13.64
CA PHE A 242 -3.29 -6.82 -14.37
C PHE A 242 -3.49 -5.42 -13.75
N SER A 243 -2.63 -4.94 -12.86
CA SER A 243 -2.70 -3.56 -12.36
C SER A 243 -1.89 -2.59 -13.24
N SER A 244 -2.55 -1.59 -13.82
CA SER A 244 -1.89 -0.50 -14.58
C SER A 244 -0.86 0.29 -13.76
N GLU A 245 -0.94 0.24 -12.42
CA GLU A 245 0.00 0.93 -11.53
C GLU A 245 1.36 0.24 -11.50
N TYR A 246 1.42 -1.08 -11.70
CA TYR A 246 2.68 -1.82 -11.70
C TYR A 246 3.50 -1.60 -12.98
N PHE A 247 2.83 -1.29 -14.10
CA PHE A 247 3.53 -0.92 -15.34
C PHE A 247 4.37 0.35 -15.20
N ALA A 248 3.98 1.27 -14.32
CA ALA A 248 4.80 2.44 -14.00
C ALA A 248 6.05 2.09 -13.18
N SER A 249 6.05 0.96 -12.44
CA SER A 249 7.20 0.52 -11.65
C SER A 249 8.19 -0.36 -12.43
N ILE A 250 7.74 -1.06 -13.49
CA ILE A 250 8.62 -1.84 -14.37
C ILE A 250 9.46 -0.91 -15.26
N ASN A 251 8.87 0.21 -15.68
CA ASN A 251 9.55 1.17 -16.55
C ASN A 251 10.68 1.91 -15.80
N LYS A 252 11.84 2.06 -16.48
CA LYS A 252 13.02 2.78 -16.00
C LYS A 252 13.66 2.18 -14.75
N ARG A 253 13.56 0.86 -14.56
CA ARG A 253 14.27 0.12 -13.52
C ARG A 253 15.06 -1.05 -14.09
N CYS A 254 16.12 -1.40 -13.38
CA CYS A 254 16.87 -2.64 -13.63
C CYS A 254 16.11 -3.81 -13.00
N HIS A 255 15.94 -4.88 -13.77
CA HIS A 255 15.33 -6.12 -13.33
C HIS A 255 16.38 -7.23 -13.36
N THR A 256 16.74 -7.74 -12.19
CA THR A 256 17.58 -8.92 -12.04
C THR A 256 16.86 -10.15 -12.55
N THR A 257 17.49 -10.93 -13.42
CA THR A 257 16.89 -12.17 -13.94
C THR A 257 17.96 -13.20 -14.30
N ASN A 258 17.63 -14.48 -14.12
CA ASN A 258 18.43 -15.62 -14.56
C ASN A 258 17.93 -16.22 -15.89
N ALA A 259 17.10 -15.46 -16.61
CA ALA A 259 16.48 -15.91 -17.84
C ALA A 259 17.45 -15.92 -19.02
N ARG A 260 17.20 -16.83 -19.97
CA ARG A 260 17.94 -16.93 -21.23
C ARG A 260 17.29 -16.17 -22.38
N SER A 261 16.03 -15.80 -22.24
CA SER A 261 15.36 -14.87 -23.16
C SER A 261 14.22 -14.14 -22.48
N MET A 262 13.72 -13.09 -23.15
CA MET A 262 12.51 -12.39 -22.75
C MET A 262 11.63 -12.07 -23.95
N ALA A 263 10.34 -11.90 -23.72
CA ALA A 263 9.42 -11.36 -24.72
C ALA A 263 8.35 -10.50 -24.03
N PHE A 264 7.74 -9.60 -24.79
CA PHE A 264 6.54 -8.90 -24.36
C PHE A 264 5.32 -9.58 -24.96
N THR A 265 4.39 -10.07 -24.16
CA THR A 265 3.19 -10.77 -24.65
C THR A 265 1.95 -9.90 -24.52
N CYS A 266 1.24 -9.74 -25.65
CA CYS A 266 -0.06 -9.12 -25.69
C CYS A 266 -1.12 -10.19 -25.46
N GLY A 267 -1.98 -10.04 -24.44
CA GLY A 267 -2.97 -11.07 -24.10
C GLY A 267 -3.90 -11.44 -25.27
N PRO A 268 -4.58 -12.59 -25.23
CA PRO A 268 -5.35 -13.14 -26.36
C PRO A 268 -6.47 -12.21 -26.85
N GLU A 269 -6.98 -11.33 -25.98
CA GLU A 269 -7.97 -10.30 -26.34
C GLU A 269 -7.40 -9.15 -27.21
N SER A 270 -6.09 -9.15 -27.46
CA SER A 270 -5.36 -8.05 -28.10
C SER A 270 -4.59 -8.43 -29.35
N GLU A 271 -4.81 -9.63 -29.89
CA GLU A 271 -4.25 -10.12 -31.16
C GLU A 271 -4.78 -9.32 -32.37
N MET A 272 -4.41 -8.04 -32.46
CA MET A 272 -4.29 -7.35 -33.73
C MET A 272 -2.86 -7.55 -34.22
N LYS A 273 -2.70 -8.31 -35.31
CA LYS A 273 -1.41 -8.49 -35.98
C LYS A 273 -0.75 -7.14 -36.22
N MET A 274 0.47 -6.94 -35.71
CA MET A 274 1.27 -5.78 -36.11
C MET A 274 1.42 -5.83 -37.63
N ALA A 275 0.96 -4.78 -38.32
CA ALA A 275 1.27 -4.63 -39.73
C ALA A 275 2.79 -4.43 -39.85
N ASP A 276 3.44 -5.15 -40.77
CA ASP A 276 4.88 -5.15 -41.01
C ASP A 276 5.49 -3.74 -40.99
N GLU A 277 5.96 -3.29 -39.82
CA GLU A 277 6.55 -1.98 -39.64
C GLU A 277 8.06 -2.11 -39.78
N LYS A 278 8.65 -1.37 -40.73
CA LYS A 278 10.10 -1.39 -40.95
C LYS A 278 10.81 -0.84 -39.71
N PRO A 279 11.92 -1.45 -39.26
CA PRO A 279 12.65 -0.99 -38.08
C PRO A 279 13.01 0.49 -38.23
N VAL A 280 12.51 1.32 -37.33
CA VAL A 280 12.84 2.74 -37.26
C VAL A 280 14.30 2.82 -36.83
N LYS A 281 15.16 3.39 -37.68
CA LYS A 281 16.53 3.73 -37.30
C LYS A 281 16.46 4.86 -36.28
N PHE A 282 16.69 4.55 -35.01
CA PHE A 282 16.82 5.57 -33.97
C PHE A 282 18.13 6.35 -34.22
N ALA A 283 18.04 7.67 -34.13
CA ALA A 283 19.25 8.49 -34.04
C ALA A 283 20.04 8.04 -32.80
N ALA A 284 21.35 7.87 -32.94
CA ALA A 284 22.23 7.49 -31.84
C ALA A 284 21.94 8.37 -30.63
N VAL A 285 21.51 7.75 -29.53
CA VAL A 285 21.29 8.45 -28.26
C VAL A 285 22.64 9.05 -27.86
N GLU A 286 22.70 10.38 -27.75
CA GLU A 286 23.93 11.06 -27.32
C GLU A 286 24.41 10.44 -26.00
N GLN A 287 25.64 9.93 -26.02
CA GLN A 287 26.29 9.43 -24.82
C GLN A 287 26.35 10.56 -23.79
N LEU A 288 25.76 10.33 -22.63
CA LEU A 288 25.86 11.22 -21.48
C LEU A 288 27.34 11.28 -21.06
N VAL A 289 28.06 12.32 -21.47
CA VAL A 289 29.46 12.53 -21.11
C VAL A 289 29.53 12.84 -19.61
N VAL A 290 29.95 11.86 -18.84
CA VAL A 290 30.36 12.06 -17.44
C VAL A 290 31.68 12.83 -17.46
N LEU A 291 31.65 14.09 -17.02
CA LEU A 291 32.83 14.93 -16.84
C LEU A 291 33.70 14.36 -15.71
N THR A 292 34.70 13.56 -16.06
CA THR A 292 35.80 13.22 -15.14
C THR A 292 36.92 14.24 -15.27
N SER A 293 37.20 14.93 -14.16
CA SER A 293 38.37 15.79 -13.94
C SER A 293 39.67 15.03 -14.23
N HIS A 294 40.50 15.53 -15.15
CA HIS A 294 41.85 15.02 -15.41
C HIS A 294 42.91 15.98 -14.86
N LYS A 295 43.78 15.41 -14.01
CA LYS A 295 45.10 15.93 -13.63
C LYS A 295 46.10 15.55 -14.73
N ALA A 296 46.85 16.54 -15.21
CA ALA A 296 47.80 16.46 -16.32
C ALA A 296 49.14 15.79 -15.95
N SER A 297 49.74 15.03 -16.88
CA SER A 297 51.11 15.17 -17.46
C SER A 297 51.49 13.93 -18.33
N PRO A 298 52.58 13.88 -19.12
CA PRO A 298 52.49 13.96 -20.58
C PRO A 298 53.11 12.78 -21.39
N LYS A 299 52.67 12.72 -22.66
CA LYS A 299 53.25 12.22 -23.94
C LYS A 299 54.66 11.57 -23.94
N PRO A 300 54.93 10.59 -24.84
CA PRO A 300 55.11 10.90 -26.28
C PRO A 300 54.45 9.92 -27.29
N ALA A 301 54.36 10.40 -28.54
CA ALA A 301 53.80 9.77 -29.74
C ALA A 301 54.93 9.24 -30.67
N PRO A 302 54.70 8.95 -31.97
CA PRO A 302 53.87 7.89 -32.57
C PRO A 302 54.69 7.03 -33.58
N LYS A 303 54.14 5.91 -34.07
CA LYS A 303 54.55 5.35 -35.38
C LYS A 303 53.35 4.84 -36.19
N LEU A 304 53.15 5.52 -37.33
CA LEU A 304 52.46 5.05 -38.53
C LEU A 304 53.09 3.73 -39.02
N ILE A 305 52.27 2.84 -39.60
CA ILE A 305 52.46 2.23 -40.93
C ILE A 305 51.11 1.62 -41.35
N SER A 306 50.74 1.84 -42.61
CA SER A 306 49.68 1.17 -43.36
C SER A 306 50.29 0.75 -44.72
N PRO A 307 49.53 0.14 -45.64
CA PRO A 307 49.09 -1.27 -45.79
C PRO A 307 49.86 -1.86 -47.03
N PRO A 308 49.40 -2.74 -47.97
CA PRO A 308 48.09 -3.39 -48.22
C PRO A 308 48.16 -4.88 -48.72
N VAL A 309 47.01 -5.41 -49.20
CA VAL A 309 46.81 -6.26 -50.42
C VAL A 309 46.02 -7.59 -50.23
N LEU A 310 44.76 -7.54 -50.69
CA LEU A 310 44.01 -8.40 -51.63
C LEU A 310 43.68 -9.90 -51.42
N LEU A 311 42.42 -10.20 -51.85
CA LEU A 311 41.85 -11.38 -52.56
C LEU A 311 41.23 -12.54 -51.76
N GLY A 312 39.99 -12.87 -52.14
CA GLY A 312 39.51 -14.27 -52.16
C GLY A 312 38.11 -14.56 -51.61
N VAL A 313 37.08 -14.44 -52.45
CA VAL A 313 35.76 -15.12 -52.39
C VAL A 313 35.95 -16.50 -53.12
N PRO A 314 35.12 -17.58 -53.07
CA PRO A 314 33.70 -17.73 -52.68
C PRO A 314 33.26 -18.96 -51.84
N ALA A 315 32.00 -18.86 -51.37
CA ALA A 315 30.90 -19.83 -51.33
C ALA A 315 31.08 -21.30 -50.89
N ALA A 316 30.27 -21.72 -49.92
CA ALA A 316 29.51 -22.97 -49.97
C ALA A 316 28.33 -22.95 -48.97
N ALA A 317 27.11 -23.11 -49.48
CA ALA A 317 25.93 -23.46 -48.70
C ALA A 317 25.85 -24.98 -48.49
N PRO A 318 25.11 -25.45 -47.47
CA PRO A 318 24.16 -26.51 -47.78
C PRO A 318 22.80 -26.39 -47.06
N ALA A 319 21.77 -26.60 -47.89
CA ALA A 319 20.57 -27.43 -47.69
C ALA A 319 19.88 -27.52 -46.31
N ARG A 320 18.65 -26.97 -46.27
CA ARG A 320 17.52 -27.38 -45.40
C ARG A 320 17.08 -28.83 -45.71
N PRO A 321 16.62 -29.57 -44.68
CA PRO A 321 15.53 -30.53 -44.84
C PRO A 321 14.20 -29.91 -44.41
N LYS A 322 13.18 -30.05 -45.26
CA LYS A 322 11.76 -29.90 -44.93
C LYS A 322 11.32 -31.15 -44.18
N THR A 323 10.62 -30.98 -43.06
CA THR A 323 9.81 -32.04 -42.46
C THR A 323 8.43 -31.48 -42.14
N GLU A 324 7.45 -31.87 -42.95
CA GLU A 324 6.02 -31.85 -42.60
C GLU A 324 5.74 -33.04 -41.67
N MET A 325 4.98 -32.84 -40.59
CA MET A 325 3.78 -33.65 -40.33
C MET A 325 3.04 -33.24 -39.04
N LYS A 326 1.72 -33.14 -39.23
CA LYS A 326 0.62 -33.53 -38.33
C LYS A 326 0.22 -32.60 -37.17
N THR A 327 -0.79 -31.81 -37.50
CA THR A 327 -1.91 -31.42 -36.63
C THR A 327 -2.50 -32.63 -35.90
N GLY A 328 -2.48 -32.58 -34.57
CA GLY A 328 -3.11 -33.54 -33.67
C GLY A 328 -4.09 -32.83 -32.73
N ASN A 329 -5.31 -33.40 -32.69
CA ASN A 329 -6.53 -32.97 -32.01
C ASN A 329 -6.39 -32.47 -30.56
N GLY A 330 -7.32 -31.57 -30.21
CA GLY A 330 -7.40 -30.90 -28.93
C GLY A 330 -7.78 -31.76 -27.73
N LEU A 331 -7.41 -31.24 -26.57
CA LEU A 331 -7.88 -31.67 -25.26
C LEU A 331 -8.40 -30.43 -24.51
N GLN A 332 -9.70 -30.48 -24.28
CA GLN A 332 -10.50 -29.55 -23.51
C GLN A 332 -10.16 -29.75 -22.03
N TRP A 333 -9.66 -28.73 -21.35
CA TRP A 333 -9.44 -28.75 -19.91
C TRP A 333 -10.63 -28.09 -19.22
N GLU A 334 -11.41 -28.90 -18.48
CA GLU A 334 -12.40 -28.40 -17.52
C GLU A 334 -11.68 -27.86 -16.27
N GLU A 335 -12.08 -26.66 -15.86
CA GLU A 335 -11.61 -25.96 -14.68
C GLU A 335 -12.35 -26.49 -13.43
N LYS A 336 -11.71 -27.39 -12.66
CA LYS A 336 -12.18 -27.76 -11.32
C LYS A 336 -11.50 -26.89 -10.26
N LYS A 337 -12.31 -26.08 -9.58
CA LYS A 337 -11.93 -25.36 -8.35
C LYS A 337 -11.69 -26.38 -7.22
N ASN A 338 -10.44 -26.64 -6.88
CA ASN A 338 -10.07 -27.43 -5.71
C ASN A 338 -9.88 -26.52 -4.49
N GLN A 339 -10.74 -26.73 -3.50
CA GLN A 339 -10.65 -26.17 -2.16
C GLN A 339 -9.58 -26.97 -1.40
N PHE A 340 -8.45 -26.34 -1.07
CA PHE A 340 -7.33 -26.99 -0.40
C PHE A 340 -7.69 -27.22 1.08
N THR A 341 -8.03 -28.46 1.43
CA THR A 341 -8.20 -28.91 2.82
C THR A 341 -6.97 -29.73 3.18
N ILE A 342 -6.17 -29.29 4.14
CA ILE A 342 -5.03 -30.05 4.64
C ILE A 342 -5.57 -31.04 5.67
N GLU A 343 -5.83 -32.29 5.25
CA GLU A 343 -6.02 -33.41 6.16
C GLU A 343 -4.64 -34.00 6.51
N PHE A 344 -4.34 -34.08 7.80
CA PHE A 344 -3.13 -34.74 8.29
C PHE A 344 -3.42 -36.25 8.44
N ASP A 345 -2.92 -37.06 7.50
CA ASP A 345 -2.93 -38.51 7.61
C ASP A 345 -2.01 -38.97 8.76
N SER A 346 -2.63 -39.45 9.84
CA SER A 346 -1.94 -39.85 11.08
C SER A 346 -1.45 -41.30 11.08
N SER A 347 -1.15 -41.91 9.92
CA SER A 347 -0.78 -43.32 9.85
C SER A 347 0.49 -43.60 9.05
N MET A 348 1.66 -43.29 9.61
CA MET A 348 2.88 -44.06 9.38
C MET A 348 3.75 -44.07 10.64
N SER A 349 3.52 -45.08 11.48
CA SER A 349 4.42 -45.45 12.58
C SER A 349 5.17 -46.71 12.18
N SER A 350 6.39 -46.53 11.65
CA SER A 350 7.39 -47.60 11.56
C SER A 350 8.64 -47.14 12.31
N SER A 351 8.80 -47.65 13.53
CA SER A 351 9.89 -47.34 14.45
C SER A 351 11.28 -47.67 13.87
N PRO A 352 12.20 -46.70 13.72
CA PRO A 352 13.62 -46.98 13.63
C PRO A 352 14.25 -47.02 15.02
N LYS A 353 15.27 -47.87 15.16
CA LYS A 353 16.04 -48.12 16.39
C LYS A 353 16.60 -46.82 16.98
N LYS A 354 16.41 -46.65 18.29
CA LYS A 354 16.90 -45.53 19.11
C LYS A 354 18.43 -45.39 19.04
N ALA A 355 18.91 -44.50 18.19
CA ALA A 355 20.21 -43.86 18.38
C ALA A 355 20.05 -42.83 19.50
N SER A 356 20.91 -42.90 20.53
CA SER A 356 21.00 -41.93 21.61
C SER A 356 21.48 -40.59 21.05
N THR A 357 20.54 -39.83 20.51
CA THR A 357 20.77 -38.49 19.97
C THR A 357 20.79 -37.54 21.17
N SER A 358 21.95 -36.93 21.42
CA SER A 358 22.09 -35.82 22.38
C SER A 358 20.99 -34.80 22.10
N ARG A 359 20.14 -34.50 23.09
CA ARG A 359 19.06 -33.52 22.93
C ARG A 359 19.68 -32.14 22.77
N ILE A 360 19.88 -31.71 21.53
CA ILE A 360 20.14 -30.31 21.22
C ILE A 360 18.87 -29.54 21.60
N GLY A 361 18.95 -28.67 22.60
CA GLY A 361 17.82 -27.84 22.98
C GLY A 361 17.38 -26.95 21.81
N ALA A 362 16.10 -26.63 21.71
CA ALA A 362 15.59 -25.74 20.66
C ALA A 362 16.37 -24.41 20.66
N GLN A 363 16.79 -23.98 19.47
CA GLN A 363 17.52 -22.73 19.29
C GLN A 363 16.60 -21.71 18.61
N GLY A 364 16.42 -20.55 19.23
CA GLY A 364 15.65 -19.46 18.64
C GLY A 364 16.29 -18.91 17.37
N GLY A 365 15.46 -18.41 16.46
CA GLY A 365 15.91 -17.70 15.25
C GLY A 365 16.25 -16.26 15.57
N THR A 366 17.26 -15.71 14.89
CA THR A 366 17.66 -14.31 15.05
C THR A 366 17.12 -13.50 13.88
N ILE A 367 16.28 -12.51 14.18
CA ILE A 367 15.76 -11.56 13.19
C ILE A 367 16.31 -10.17 13.46
N GLN A 368 16.53 -9.38 12.42
CA GLN A 368 16.89 -7.97 12.52
C GLN A 368 15.83 -7.14 11.79
N PRO A 369 15.00 -6.38 12.51
CA PRO A 369 13.98 -5.54 11.91
C PRO A 369 14.49 -4.14 11.55
N TYR A 370 13.89 -3.57 10.52
CA TYR A 370 14.22 -2.24 10.01
C TYR A 370 12.95 -1.40 9.79
N TYR A 371 13.01 -0.14 10.17
CA TYR A 371 11.93 0.84 9.97
C TYR A 371 11.84 1.38 8.54
N LEU A 372 12.89 1.18 7.75
CA LEU A 372 12.98 1.62 6.36
C LEU A 372 13.00 0.40 5.45
N GLU A 373 12.69 0.63 4.17
CA GLU A 373 12.81 -0.38 3.12
C GLU A 373 14.28 -0.77 2.87
N ASN A 374 14.49 -1.96 2.30
CA ASN A 374 15.80 -2.44 1.84
C ASN A 374 16.90 -2.47 2.93
N CYS A 375 16.54 -2.62 4.21
CA CYS A 375 17.48 -2.72 5.33
C CYS A 375 18.48 -1.56 5.39
N LYS A 376 18.08 -0.36 4.97
CA LYS A 376 18.98 0.81 5.03
C LYS A 376 19.42 1.06 6.48
N ASN A 377 20.73 1.14 6.67
CA ASN A 377 21.39 0.99 7.97
C ASN A 377 21.22 2.15 8.94
N ASP A 378 20.60 3.26 8.53
CA ASP A 378 20.61 4.49 9.32
C ASP A 378 19.92 4.33 10.69
N ARG A 379 19.05 3.30 10.86
CA ARG A 379 18.38 2.96 12.14
C ARG A 379 18.03 1.46 12.27
N ALA A 380 18.98 0.56 12.06
CA ALA A 380 18.74 -0.86 12.35
C ALA A 380 18.49 -1.07 13.85
N GLN A 381 17.46 -1.85 14.22
CA GLN A 381 17.33 -2.28 15.60
C GLN A 381 18.38 -3.35 15.93
N ALA A 382 18.63 -3.52 17.22
CA ALA A 382 19.40 -4.66 17.71
C ALA A 382 18.73 -5.97 17.24
N PRO A 383 19.50 -7.00 16.84
CA PRO A 383 18.95 -8.30 16.49
C PRO A 383 18.13 -8.87 17.65
N LEU A 384 16.96 -9.41 17.31
CA LEU A 384 16.02 -10.02 18.23
C LEU A 384 16.10 -11.53 18.07
N ILE A 385 16.42 -12.23 19.15
CA ILE A 385 16.32 -13.70 19.20
C ILE A 385 14.88 -14.04 19.56
N LYS A 386 14.23 -14.86 18.74
CA LYS A 386 12.85 -15.29 18.92
C LYS A 386 12.77 -16.80 19.05
N PRO A 387 12.07 -17.33 20.08
CA PRO A 387 11.90 -18.77 20.21
C PRO A 387 11.15 -19.33 19.00
N VAL A 388 11.32 -20.63 18.76
CA VAL A 388 10.42 -21.38 17.87
C VAL A 388 8.99 -21.31 18.39
N ASP A 389 8.03 -21.47 17.48
CA ASP A 389 6.60 -21.48 17.76
C ASP A 389 6.12 -20.23 18.54
N THR A 390 6.76 -19.09 18.28
CA THR A 390 6.40 -17.78 18.84
C THR A 390 5.99 -16.81 17.74
N CYS A 391 4.83 -16.18 17.90
CA CYS A 391 4.36 -15.17 16.96
C CYS A 391 5.09 -13.84 17.17
N VAL A 392 5.61 -13.26 16.10
CA VAL A 392 6.29 -11.96 16.12
C VAL A 392 5.51 -10.98 15.28
N TRP A 393 5.06 -9.88 15.87
CA TRP A 393 4.38 -8.85 15.12
C TRP A 393 5.37 -7.93 14.42
N THR A 394 5.06 -7.60 13.17
CA THR A 394 5.94 -6.85 12.26
C THR A 394 5.38 -5.49 11.88
N PHE A 395 4.20 -5.09 12.38
CA PHE A 395 3.49 -3.85 11.99
C PHE A 395 4.27 -2.54 12.11
N MET A 396 5.35 -2.51 12.90
CA MET A 396 6.20 -1.32 13.05
C MET A 396 7.38 -1.29 12.07
N TRP A 397 7.57 -2.35 11.29
CA TRP A 397 8.76 -2.57 10.47
C TRP A 397 8.39 -2.56 8.99
N LYS A 398 9.26 -2.00 8.16
CA LYS A 398 9.10 -1.98 6.70
C LYS A 398 9.87 -3.11 6.04
N SER A 399 10.97 -3.54 6.64
CA SER A 399 11.77 -4.64 6.14
C SER A 399 12.36 -5.49 7.26
N LEU A 400 12.65 -6.76 6.96
CA LEU A 400 13.12 -7.76 7.92
C LEU A 400 14.25 -8.60 7.31
N ARG A 401 15.28 -8.85 8.12
CA ARG A 401 16.34 -9.81 7.77
C ARG A 401 16.40 -10.93 8.79
N VAL A 402 16.43 -12.17 8.33
CA VAL A 402 16.67 -13.34 9.17
C VAL A 402 18.18 -13.60 9.18
N LYS A 403 18.83 -13.35 10.33
CA LYS A 403 20.28 -13.56 10.50
C LYS A 403 20.64 -15.01 10.71
N THR A 404 19.86 -15.70 11.55
CA THR A 404 20.03 -17.13 11.80
C THR A 404 18.66 -17.79 11.83
N PRO A 405 18.47 -18.91 11.11
CA PRO A 405 17.23 -19.69 11.24
C PRO A 405 17.09 -20.22 12.66
N ALA A 406 15.85 -20.50 13.08
CA ALA A 406 15.60 -21.25 14.31
C ALA A 406 15.79 -22.75 14.07
N ILE A 407 16.18 -23.49 15.12
CA ILE A 407 16.35 -24.95 15.09
C ILE A 407 15.37 -25.59 16.07
N CYS A 408 14.58 -26.53 15.56
CA CYS A 408 13.59 -27.28 16.32
C CYS A 408 14.24 -28.25 17.33
N PRO A 409 13.49 -28.74 18.34
CA PRO A 409 14.00 -29.69 19.33
C PRO A 409 14.56 -31.00 18.75
N ASN A 410 14.11 -31.39 17.55
CA ASN A 410 14.60 -32.57 16.82
C ASN A 410 15.89 -32.30 16.01
N GLY A 411 16.45 -31.09 16.08
CA GLY A 411 17.64 -30.67 15.33
C GLY A 411 17.39 -30.22 13.89
N THR A 412 16.13 -30.22 13.42
CA THR A 412 15.78 -29.73 12.08
C THR A 412 15.60 -28.21 12.07
N GLN A 413 15.78 -27.59 10.91
CA GLN A 413 15.52 -26.17 10.75
C GLN A 413 14.01 -25.89 10.82
N ALA A 414 13.63 -24.86 11.59
CA ALA A 414 12.24 -24.43 11.66
C ALA A 414 11.78 -23.83 10.33
N LEU A 415 10.53 -24.12 9.96
CA LEU A 415 9.88 -23.50 8.82
C LEU A 415 9.58 -22.02 9.12
N PHE A 416 9.47 -21.21 8.08
CA PHE A 416 9.13 -19.80 8.18
C PHE A 416 7.69 -19.57 7.73
N ALA A 417 6.90 -19.01 8.63
CA ALA A 417 5.50 -18.67 8.38
C ALA A 417 5.32 -17.15 8.36
N THR A 418 4.63 -16.64 7.35
CA THR A 418 4.23 -15.23 7.26
C THR A 418 2.71 -15.10 7.32
N TYR A 419 2.21 -14.00 7.88
CA TYR A 419 0.80 -13.76 8.07
C TYR A 419 0.40 -12.34 7.65
N SER A 420 -0.74 -12.23 6.98
CA SER A 420 -1.33 -10.96 6.52
C SER A 420 -1.95 -10.11 7.64
N ARG A 421 -2.10 -10.66 8.85
CA ARG A 421 -2.68 -9.98 10.01
C ARG A 421 -1.90 -10.26 11.30
N PRO A 422 -2.04 -9.38 12.32
CA PRO A 422 -1.41 -9.58 13.61
C PRO A 422 -1.90 -10.85 14.32
N GLY A 423 -0.99 -11.61 14.91
CA GLY A 423 -1.31 -12.71 15.83
C GLY A 423 -1.32 -14.11 15.23
N CYS A 424 -0.70 -14.30 14.06
CA CYS A 424 -0.36 -15.59 13.48
C CYS A 424 -1.50 -16.63 13.45
N LYS A 425 -2.69 -16.20 13.03
CA LYS A 425 -3.84 -17.10 12.85
C LYS A 425 -3.66 -17.89 11.57
N SER A 426 -4.03 -19.17 11.59
CA SER A 426 -3.96 -20.04 10.41
C SER A 426 -4.77 -19.52 9.23
N THR A 427 -5.90 -18.83 9.48
CA THR A 427 -6.74 -18.20 8.45
C THR A 427 -6.04 -17.05 7.72
N ASP A 428 -5.01 -16.47 8.33
CA ASP A 428 -4.28 -15.30 7.83
C ASP A 428 -2.90 -15.67 7.27
N LEU A 429 -2.58 -16.97 7.19
CA LEU A 429 -1.30 -17.51 6.71
C LEU A 429 -1.11 -17.20 5.21
N THR A 430 -0.05 -16.47 4.89
CA THR A 430 0.27 -16.06 3.51
C THR A 430 1.35 -16.93 2.87
N SER A 431 2.37 -17.32 3.64
CA SER A 431 3.42 -18.24 3.17
C SER A 431 3.85 -19.17 4.28
N PHE A 432 4.22 -20.40 3.92
CA PHE A 432 4.70 -21.44 4.84
C PHE A 432 5.69 -22.35 4.12
N GLY A 433 6.92 -22.46 4.64
CA GLY A 433 7.95 -23.29 4.03
C GLY A 433 9.34 -22.92 4.52
N ASP A 434 10.37 -23.23 3.74
CA ASP A 434 11.73 -22.78 4.04
C ASP A 434 11.83 -21.25 4.02
N ILE A 435 12.82 -20.69 4.74
CA ILE A 435 13.06 -19.25 4.75
C ILE A 435 13.44 -18.82 3.32
N PRO A 436 12.66 -17.93 2.67
CA PRO A 436 13.01 -17.46 1.34
C PRO A 436 14.37 -16.74 1.37
N SER A 437 15.20 -16.94 0.35
CA SER A 437 16.52 -16.28 0.24
C SER A 437 16.42 -14.75 0.32
N ALA A 438 15.26 -14.20 -0.04
CA ALA A 438 14.92 -12.79 0.12
C ALA A 438 15.11 -12.26 1.56
N PHE A 439 14.95 -13.12 2.57
CA PHE A 439 15.10 -12.77 3.99
C PHE A 439 16.48 -13.08 4.57
N THR A 440 17.25 -14.01 3.99
CA THR A 440 18.59 -14.39 4.49
C THR A 440 19.70 -13.56 3.84
N ASP A 441 19.66 -13.50 2.52
CA ASP A 441 20.73 -12.95 1.68
C ASP A 441 20.51 -11.46 1.47
N THR A 442 19.24 -11.10 1.24
CA THR A 442 18.80 -9.72 1.07
C THR A 442 17.92 -9.27 2.22
N CYS A 443 17.41 -8.05 2.10
CA CYS A 443 16.40 -7.55 3.01
C CYS A 443 15.00 -7.88 2.50
N GLY A 444 14.25 -8.68 3.23
CA GLY A 444 12.88 -9.00 2.85
C GLY A 444 11.98 -7.81 3.10
N ASP A 445 11.22 -7.40 2.08
CA ASP A 445 10.12 -6.46 2.25
C ASP A 445 8.97 -7.15 2.99
N ILE A 446 8.45 -6.48 4.01
CA ILE A 446 7.36 -6.98 4.86
C ILE A 446 6.18 -6.01 4.91
N GLU A 447 6.05 -5.08 3.96
CA GLU A 447 4.96 -4.09 3.95
C GLU A 447 3.56 -4.73 4.00
N ASN A 448 3.40 -5.94 3.45
CA ASN A 448 2.15 -6.71 3.47
C ASN A 448 2.14 -7.88 4.46
N ILE A 449 3.12 -7.93 5.37
CA ILE A 449 3.27 -8.99 6.38
C ILE A 449 3.17 -8.35 7.76
N ASP A 450 2.10 -8.67 8.49
CA ASP A 450 1.82 -8.11 9.83
C ASP A 450 2.34 -9.00 10.96
N SER A 451 2.63 -10.27 10.68
CA SER A 451 3.31 -11.16 11.63
C SER A 451 4.14 -12.23 10.94
N VAL A 452 5.16 -12.72 11.65
CA VAL A 452 6.01 -13.85 11.24
C VAL A 452 6.21 -14.83 12.39
N ALA A 453 6.51 -16.08 12.09
CA ALA A 453 6.89 -17.08 13.09
C ALA A 453 7.89 -18.10 12.50
N PHE A 454 8.78 -18.61 13.36
CA PHE A 454 9.51 -19.84 13.10
C PHE A 454 8.68 -21.01 13.62
N TRP A 455 8.35 -21.97 12.75
CA TRP A 455 7.38 -23.03 13.01
C TRP A 455 8.06 -24.40 13.04
N CYS A 456 7.86 -25.12 14.14
CA CYS A 456 8.35 -26.48 14.34
C CYS A 456 7.18 -27.45 14.50
N GLU A 457 6.56 -27.45 15.68
CA GLU A 457 5.48 -28.37 16.04
C GLU A 457 4.10 -27.69 16.00
N GLY A 458 4.09 -26.37 15.79
CA GLY A 458 2.88 -25.56 15.70
C GLY A 458 2.86 -24.46 16.74
N LEU A 459 2.21 -23.34 16.39
CA LEU A 459 1.99 -22.26 17.33
C LEU A 459 1.04 -22.74 18.45
N PRO A 460 1.42 -22.62 19.74
CA PRO A 460 0.54 -23.00 20.82
C PRO A 460 -0.72 -22.12 20.77
N ALA A 461 -1.88 -22.69 21.12
CA ALA A 461 -3.16 -21.97 21.10
C ALA A 461 -3.14 -20.66 21.93
N SER A 462 -2.24 -20.56 22.91
CA SER A 462 -2.02 -19.35 23.71
C SER A 462 -1.35 -18.19 22.96
N GLU A 463 -0.65 -18.47 21.85
CA GLU A 463 0.02 -17.48 20.99
C GLU A 463 -0.87 -17.09 19.79
N ILE A 464 -1.79 -17.97 19.38
CA ILE A 464 -2.71 -17.72 18.27
C ILE A 464 -3.79 -16.72 18.70
N GLY A 465 -3.67 -15.48 18.22
CA GLY A 465 -4.82 -14.61 18.02
C GLY A 465 -5.36 -13.80 19.19
N ASN A 466 -4.69 -13.66 20.34
CA ASN A 466 -5.25 -12.84 21.44
C ASN A 466 -4.30 -12.09 22.38
N LYS A 467 -3.00 -12.01 22.08
CA LYS A 467 -2.10 -11.06 22.80
C LYS A 467 -2.04 -9.67 22.18
N GLY A 468 -2.97 -9.37 21.26
CA GLY A 468 -3.52 -8.03 21.09
C GLY A 468 -3.84 -7.49 22.47
N SER A 469 -2.96 -6.66 23.02
CA SER A 469 -2.99 -6.19 24.41
C SER A 469 -4.19 -5.27 24.68
N ILE A 470 -5.40 -5.76 24.46
CA ILE A 470 -6.66 -5.13 24.83
C ILE A 470 -6.74 -5.08 26.36
N GLY A 471 -6.19 -6.08 27.06
CA GLY A 471 -6.09 -6.08 28.53
C GLY A 471 -5.14 -5.02 29.09
N GLY A 472 -4.08 -4.64 28.36
CA GLY A 472 -3.17 -3.56 28.76
C GLY A 472 -3.75 -2.18 28.44
N PHE A 473 -4.34 -2.02 27.25
CA PHE A 473 -4.93 -0.76 26.83
C PHE A 473 -6.14 -0.36 27.68
N ILE A 474 -6.99 -1.31 28.09
CA ILE A 474 -8.11 -1.03 29.00
C ILE A 474 -7.60 -0.54 30.37
N LYS A 475 -6.50 -1.11 30.89
CA LYS A 475 -5.90 -0.62 32.14
C LYS A 475 -5.34 0.80 32.00
N ILE A 476 -4.70 1.11 30.86
CA ILE A 476 -4.19 2.47 30.59
C ILE A 476 -5.35 3.46 30.45
N ILE A 477 -6.42 3.11 29.73
CA ILE A 477 -7.62 3.94 29.61
C ILE A 477 -8.28 4.15 30.97
N LEU A 478 -8.37 3.11 31.81
CA LEU A 478 -8.92 3.22 33.16
C LEU A 478 -8.09 4.15 34.06
N ILE A 479 -6.75 4.07 33.97
CA ILE A 479 -5.84 4.96 34.71
C ILE A 479 -6.01 6.41 34.23
N ILE A 480 -6.05 6.64 32.91
CA ILE A 480 -6.26 7.98 32.35
C ILE A 480 -7.62 8.55 32.80
N LEU A 481 -8.68 7.74 32.74
CA LEU A 481 -10.01 8.13 33.21
C LEU A 481 -9.99 8.50 34.70
N LEU A 482 -9.31 7.71 35.53
CA LEU A 482 -9.18 7.96 36.97
C LEU A 482 -8.41 9.27 37.24
N VAL A 483 -7.34 9.55 36.49
CA VAL A 483 -6.60 10.82 36.58
C VAL A 483 -7.48 12.00 36.18
N VAL A 484 -8.28 11.88 35.11
CA VAL A 484 -9.21 12.94 34.68
C VAL A 484 -10.28 13.20 35.73
N VAL A 485 -10.87 12.16 36.31
CA VAL A 485 -11.87 12.29 37.40
C VAL A 485 -11.25 12.97 38.62
N LEU A 486 -10.02 12.62 38.99
CA LEU A 486 -9.30 13.25 40.09
C LEU A 486 -9.06 14.74 39.83
N MET A 487 -8.64 15.10 38.61
CA MET A 487 -8.40 16.49 38.21
C MET A 487 -9.69 17.34 38.26
N ILE A 488 -10.82 16.77 37.85
CA ILE A 488 -12.14 17.44 37.93
C ILE A 488 -12.53 17.63 39.40
N ALA A 489 -12.38 16.61 40.25
CA ALA A 489 -12.70 16.68 41.67
C ALA A 489 -11.86 17.75 42.39
N LEU A 490 -10.55 17.80 42.11
CA LEU A 490 -9.64 18.80 42.68
C LEU A 490 -9.99 20.23 42.20
N SER A 491 -10.44 20.39 40.95
CA SER A 491 -10.88 21.68 40.42
C SER A 491 -12.15 22.19 41.10
N ILE A 492 -13.12 21.31 41.32
CA ILE A 492 -14.35 21.63 42.06
C ILE A 492 -14.02 22.00 43.51
N LEU A 493 -13.18 21.22 44.19
CA LEU A 493 -12.76 21.49 45.56
C LEU A 493 -12.03 22.84 45.67
N SER A 494 -11.15 23.17 44.72
CA SER A 494 -10.47 24.47 44.65
C SER A 494 -11.45 25.63 44.48
N CYS A 495 -12.48 25.46 43.64
CA CYS A 495 -13.55 26.46 43.49
C CYS A 495 -14.35 26.64 44.78
N CYS A 496 -14.73 25.56 45.46
CA CYS A 496 -15.46 25.63 46.74
C CYS A 496 -14.64 26.33 47.83
N LEU A 497 -13.34 26.03 47.94
CA LEU A 497 -12.45 26.66 48.93
C LEU A 497 -12.26 28.16 48.66
N LYS A 498 -12.11 28.56 47.38
CA LYS A 498 -12.05 29.98 47.01
C LYS A 498 -13.37 30.71 47.26
N GLY A 499 -14.50 30.06 46.98
CA GLY A 499 -15.83 30.60 47.24
C GLY A 499 -16.08 30.86 48.73
N ALA A 500 -15.73 29.91 49.60
CA ALA A 500 -15.87 30.08 51.05
C ALA A 500 -15.08 31.29 51.59
N LYS A 501 -13.87 31.52 51.06
CA LYS A 501 -13.04 32.67 51.45
C LYS A 501 -13.63 34.00 50.98
N MET A 502 -14.21 34.07 49.78
CA MET A 502 -14.91 35.27 49.31
C MET A 502 -16.19 35.53 50.10
N MET A 503 -16.94 34.49 50.48
CA MET A 503 -18.17 34.64 51.26
C MET A 503 -17.90 35.19 52.66
N GLN A 504 -16.78 34.83 53.27
CA GLN A 504 -16.36 35.37 54.57
C GLN A 504 -16.01 36.86 54.49
N GLN A 505 -15.40 37.33 53.38
CA GLN A 505 -15.16 38.76 53.14
C GLN A 505 -16.45 39.52 52.83
N GLY A 506 -17.40 38.88 52.14
CA GLY A 506 -18.73 39.43 51.86
C GLY A 506 -19.52 39.75 53.13
N ASN A 507 -19.53 38.85 54.11
CA ASN A 507 -20.22 39.09 55.39
C ASN A 507 -19.64 40.27 56.17
N VAL A 508 -18.31 40.44 56.17
CA VAL A 508 -17.66 41.61 56.81
C VAL A 508 -18.01 42.91 56.09
N LEU A 509 -18.12 42.88 54.77
CA LEU A 509 -18.52 44.04 53.98
C LEU A 509 -20.01 44.39 54.20
N TRP A 510 -20.87 43.38 54.30
CA TRP A 510 -22.30 43.54 54.53
C TRP A 510 -22.61 44.13 55.92
N GLU A 511 -21.90 43.69 56.96
CA GLU A 511 -21.94 44.30 58.29
C GLU A 511 -21.57 45.79 58.26
N ARG A 512 -20.53 46.18 57.49
CA ARG A 512 -20.14 47.59 57.34
C ARG A 512 -21.17 48.41 56.58
N ILE A 513 -21.76 47.85 55.53
CA ILE A 513 -22.77 48.53 54.72
C ILE A 513 -24.06 48.70 55.53
N SER A 514 -24.55 47.65 56.18
CA SER A 514 -25.75 47.72 57.02
C SER A 514 -25.61 48.71 58.18
N ALA A 515 -24.43 48.80 58.81
CA ALA A 515 -24.14 49.82 59.82
C ALA A 515 -24.16 51.26 59.28
N LEU A 516 -23.81 51.48 58.00
CA LEU A 516 -23.89 52.81 57.37
C LEU A 516 -25.33 53.22 57.03
N PHE A 517 -26.18 52.27 56.66
CA PHE A 517 -27.58 52.54 56.33
C PHE A 517 -28.50 52.63 57.55
N GLY A 518 -28.21 51.89 58.63
CA GLY A 518 -29.02 51.91 59.86
C GLY A 518 -28.99 53.22 60.66
N LYS A 519 -28.21 54.23 60.24
CA LYS A 519 -28.04 55.49 60.99
C LYS A 519 -28.74 56.71 60.36
N LYS A 520 -29.50 56.55 59.27
CA LYS A 520 -30.16 57.67 58.57
C LYS A 520 -31.69 57.64 58.53
N GLU A 521 -32.34 56.67 59.15
CA GLU A 521 -33.80 56.64 59.28
C GLU A 521 -34.22 57.35 60.56
N GLY A 522 -34.28 58.69 60.52
CA GLY A 522 -34.73 59.43 61.69
C GLY A 522 -34.62 60.95 61.59
N GLU A 523 -35.03 61.56 60.47
CA GLU A 523 -35.47 62.97 60.43
C GLU A 523 -36.01 63.32 59.04
N ILE A 524 -37.21 62.85 58.73
CA ILE A 524 -38.07 63.55 57.76
C ILE A 524 -39.37 63.80 58.52
N GLN A 525 -39.41 64.93 59.25
CA GLN A 525 -40.64 65.46 59.82
C GLN A 525 -41.47 66.03 58.66
N LEU A 526 -42.68 65.51 58.54
CA LEU A 526 -43.71 65.90 57.58
C LEU A 526 -44.61 66.98 58.19
#